data_AF-A0A348UVB2-F1
#
_entry.id   AF-A0A348UVB2-F1
#
_cell.length_a   1.000
_cell.length_b   1.000
_cell.length_c   1.000
_cell.angle_alpha   90.00
_cell.angle_beta   90.00
_cell.angle_gamma   90.00
#
_symmetry.space_group_name_H-M   'P 1'
#
loop_
_entity.id
_entity.type
_entity.pdbx_description
1 polymer ?
#
loop_
_entity_poly.entity_id
_entity_poly.type
_entity_poly.pdbx_seq_one_letter_code
_entity_poly.pdbx_strand_id
1 'polypeptide(L)'
;MDTDQYHSWIRLEQDNTAVYINPESVDWIVPSTAGDRLLQKLISSKNQDGRKQYPGASLAPGDTDFSAIVRESQFLSLLKSPDTADYKGRAHALTLKSLKEFWLHITDKCNLACRHCLFSCSSKTSRTMDFDMITATVFQAYGLGTRIFYLTGGEPLVHPDFQKICRLILNEYPDTLLVILTNGILIPAHLAFFKTLPCERLFLQVSLDGLEETNDRLRGTGAFAKTTAGLATLKGSNIITTLSMVVHPDNFHQMTKMVELGVEFSINAIHYMWLLTTGRASAQPAVPMAELFNYLIEAQDMAAAHDLSIDNITNLAARVFSTPGTKYDLGNAGWESLALGPDGMIYPTPALIDRQETVCGHVSQGLETIWRNSDVLGTLRSLSVK
;
A
#
# COMPACT_ATOMS: atom_id res chain seq x y z
N MET A 1 16.66 -38.27 0.03
CA MET A 1 16.56 -36.82 -0.28
C MET A 1 17.69 -36.12 0.44
N ASP A 2 18.30 -35.09 -0.16
CA ASP A 2 19.35 -34.33 0.48
C ASP A 2 18.73 -33.49 1.62
N THR A 3 19.13 -33.73 2.87
CA THR A 3 18.67 -32.93 4.01
C THR A 3 19.32 -31.56 4.04
N ASP A 4 20.37 -31.36 3.24
CA ASP A 4 21.14 -30.12 3.19
C ASP A 4 20.27 -28.87 2.94
N GLN A 5 19.18 -29.04 2.18
CA GLN A 5 18.26 -27.96 1.81
C GLN A 5 17.41 -27.39 2.96
N TYR A 6 17.36 -28.06 4.13
CA TYR A 6 16.51 -27.63 5.24
C TYR A 6 17.26 -26.86 6.33
N HIS A 7 18.59 -26.82 6.31
CA HIS A 7 19.36 -26.19 7.39
C HIS A 7 19.36 -24.67 7.35
N SER A 8 19.08 -24.07 6.19
CA SER A 8 18.91 -22.62 6.09
C SER A 8 17.61 -22.15 6.74
N TRP A 9 16.64 -23.05 7.00
CA TRP A 9 15.37 -22.65 7.59
C TRP A 9 15.53 -22.22 9.05
N ILE A 10 15.09 -21.00 9.32
CA ILE A 10 15.04 -20.39 10.65
C ILE A 10 13.63 -20.60 11.21
N ARG A 11 13.55 -21.26 12.36
CA ARG A 11 12.29 -21.39 13.11
C ARG A 11 12.07 -20.17 13.99
N LEU A 12 10.95 -19.50 13.77
CA LEU A 12 10.36 -18.50 14.65
C LEU A 12 9.13 -19.11 15.32
N GLU A 13 8.79 -18.64 16.52
CA GLU A 13 7.59 -19.07 17.22
C GLU A 13 6.92 -17.87 17.88
N GLN A 14 5.62 -17.75 17.65
CA GLN A 14 4.76 -16.73 18.23
C GLN A 14 3.43 -17.39 18.61
N ASP A 15 2.98 -17.26 19.86
CA ASP A 15 1.71 -17.80 20.35
C ASP A 15 1.46 -19.29 19.99
N ASN A 16 2.48 -20.14 20.21
CA ASN A 16 2.50 -21.57 19.84
C ASN A 16 2.38 -21.86 18.33
N THR A 17 2.51 -20.85 17.48
CA THR A 17 2.55 -20.99 16.02
C THR A 17 3.99 -20.95 15.55
N ALA A 18 4.47 -22.07 15.03
CA ALA A 18 5.78 -22.14 14.39
C ALA A 18 5.71 -21.52 13.00
N VAL A 19 6.66 -20.64 12.70
CA VAL A 19 6.86 -20.07 11.36
C VAL A 19 8.30 -20.37 10.96
N TYR A 20 8.48 -20.98 9.81
CA TYR A 20 9.80 -21.28 9.27
C TYR A 20 10.05 -20.36 8.08
N ILE A 21 11.24 -19.75 8.04
CA ILE A 21 11.67 -18.86 6.96
C ILE A 21 13.00 -19.38 6.41
N ASN A 22 13.09 -19.52 5.09
CA ASN A 22 14.35 -19.79 4.41
C ASN A 22 14.96 -18.46 3.89
N PRO A 23 16.04 -17.95 4.50
CA PRO A 23 16.67 -16.69 4.10
C PRO A 23 17.39 -16.80 2.75
N GLU A 24 17.72 -18.00 2.28
CA GLU A 24 18.40 -18.20 1.00
C GLU A 24 17.44 -18.13 -0.19
N SER A 25 16.19 -18.57 -0.01
CA SER A 25 15.18 -18.63 -1.08
C SER A 25 13.98 -17.69 -0.85
N VAL A 26 13.95 -16.94 0.26
CA VAL A 26 12.83 -16.11 0.73
C VAL A 26 11.50 -16.85 0.87
N ASP A 27 11.54 -18.18 1.02
CA ASP A 27 10.36 -19.00 1.27
C ASP A 27 9.96 -18.96 2.76
N TRP A 28 8.67 -19.15 3.05
CA TRP A 28 8.18 -19.37 4.40
C TRP A 28 7.11 -20.47 4.45
N ILE A 29 6.96 -21.09 5.62
CA ILE A 29 5.88 -22.05 5.90
C ILE A 29 5.40 -21.93 7.34
N VAL A 30 4.10 -22.10 7.54
CA VAL A 30 3.46 -22.27 8.85
C VAL A 30 2.99 -23.73 8.96
N PRO A 31 3.80 -24.65 9.51
CA PRO A 31 3.44 -26.06 9.58
C PRO A 31 2.43 -26.34 10.70
N SER A 32 1.75 -27.48 10.61
CA SER A 32 1.04 -28.06 11.76
C SER A 32 2.04 -28.49 12.85
N THR A 33 1.55 -28.76 14.07
CA THR A 33 2.40 -29.27 15.17
C THR A 33 3.20 -30.53 14.79
N ALA A 34 2.63 -31.40 13.94
CA ALA A 34 3.34 -32.58 13.44
C ALA A 34 4.45 -32.21 12.45
N GLY A 35 4.20 -31.25 11.56
CA GLY A 35 5.19 -30.73 10.61
C GLY A 35 6.33 -29.97 11.32
N ASP A 36 6.02 -29.19 12.35
CA ASP A 36 7.02 -28.52 13.21
C ASP A 36 7.98 -29.53 13.84
N ARG A 37 7.44 -30.58 14.49
CA ARG A 37 8.28 -31.65 15.08
C ARG A 37 9.16 -32.35 14.04
N LEU A 38 8.65 -32.57 12.83
CA LEU A 38 9.42 -33.18 11.75
C LEU A 38 10.56 -32.26 11.30
N LEU A 39 10.29 -30.97 11.07
CA LEU A 39 11.30 -29.99 10.68
C LEU A 39 12.38 -29.82 11.74
N GLN A 40 12.02 -29.73 13.02
CA GLN A 40 13.00 -29.65 14.12
C GLN A 40 13.94 -30.86 14.12
N LYS A 41 13.42 -32.08 13.91
CA LYS A 41 14.25 -33.30 13.81
C LYS A 41 15.22 -33.24 12.63
N LEU A 42 14.74 -32.81 11.46
CA LEU A 42 15.57 -32.70 10.24
C LEU A 42 16.67 -31.64 10.36
N ILE A 43 16.37 -30.51 10.98
CA ILE A 43 17.34 -29.42 11.18
C ILE A 43 18.41 -29.83 12.19
N SER A 44 18.02 -30.48 13.29
CA SER A 44 18.93 -30.89 14.38
C SER A 44 19.79 -32.12 14.05
N SER A 45 19.36 -33.02 13.15
CA SER A 45 20.08 -34.26 12.83
C SER A 45 21.45 -34.07 12.17
N LYS A 46 21.81 -32.85 11.73
CA LYS A 46 23.18 -32.55 11.23
C LYS A 46 24.23 -32.45 12.33
N ASN A 47 23.84 -32.21 13.58
CA ASN A 47 24.80 -31.93 14.65
C ASN A 47 25.47 -33.18 15.23
N GLN A 48 25.05 -34.39 14.86
CA GLN A 48 25.54 -35.61 15.51
C GLN A 48 26.23 -36.65 14.62
N ASP A 49 26.03 -36.69 13.30
CA ASP A 49 26.81 -37.61 12.46
C ASP A 49 26.80 -37.18 11.00
N GLY A 50 28.00 -37.09 10.38
CA GLY A 50 28.20 -36.75 8.97
C GLY A 50 27.70 -37.78 7.96
N ARG A 51 26.61 -38.51 8.26
CA ARG A 51 25.96 -39.47 7.37
C ARG A 51 24.57 -38.98 6.97
N LYS A 52 24.42 -38.73 5.66
CA LYS A 52 23.18 -38.34 4.97
C LYS A 52 22.13 -39.45 5.01
N GLN A 53 21.47 -39.68 6.16
CA GLN A 53 20.36 -40.64 6.25
C GLN A 53 19.10 -39.99 6.83
N TYR A 54 18.12 -39.81 5.94
CA TYR A 54 16.74 -39.54 6.30
C TYR A 54 16.20 -40.70 7.15
N PRO A 55 15.45 -40.45 8.25
CA PRO A 55 14.72 -41.50 8.94
C PRO A 55 13.61 -42.16 8.08
N GLY A 56 13.28 -41.58 6.93
CA GLY A 56 12.16 -42.00 6.08
C GLY A 56 12.50 -42.78 4.80
N ALA A 57 13.73 -43.26 4.61
CA ALA A 57 14.11 -43.94 3.36
C ALA A 57 14.71 -45.35 3.52
N SER A 58 14.75 -45.91 4.73
CA SER A 58 15.03 -47.33 4.92
C SER A 58 13.99 -47.88 5.88
N LEU A 59 12.98 -48.57 5.33
CA LEU A 59 12.06 -49.39 6.12
C LEU A 59 12.90 -50.33 6.99
N ALA A 60 12.88 -50.11 8.31
CA ALA A 60 13.21 -51.18 9.22
C ALA A 60 12.09 -52.24 9.06
N PRO A 61 12.41 -53.54 8.90
CA PRO A 61 11.39 -54.56 8.81
C PRO A 61 10.52 -54.53 10.08
N GLY A 62 9.26 -54.09 9.96
CA GLY A 62 8.31 -54.04 11.09
C GLY A 62 7.60 -52.70 11.34
N ASP A 63 7.98 -51.61 10.66
CA ASP A 63 7.26 -50.32 10.78
C ASP A 63 5.93 -50.35 10.01
N THR A 64 4.81 -50.10 10.70
CA THR A 64 3.44 -50.41 10.22
C THR A 64 2.62 -49.20 9.77
N ASP A 65 3.08 -47.97 9.96
CA ASP A 65 2.30 -46.77 9.59
C ASP A 65 2.73 -46.18 8.25
N PHE A 66 2.37 -46.89 7.17
CA PHE A 66 2.55 -46.43 5.79
C PHE A 66 1.91 -45.05 5.53
N SER A 67 0.84 -44.72 6.27
CA SER A 67 0.13 -43.46 6.12
C SER A 67 0.95 -42.27 6.61
N ALA A 68 1.72 -42.43 7.69
CA ALA A 68 2.62 -41.42 8.21
C ALA A 68 3.74 -41.11 7.21
N ILE A 69 4.38 -42.13 6.64
CA ILE A 69 5.47 -41.97 5.65
C ILE A 69 5.00 -41.20 4.41
N VAL A 70 3.81 -41.53 3.91
CA VAL A 70 3.22 -40.82 2.75
C VAL A 70 2.96 -39.36 3.10
N ARG A 71 2.41 -39.06 4.29
CA ARG A 71 2.15 -37.68 4.74
C ARG A 71 3.43 -36.88 4.92
N GLU A 72 4.47 -37.46 5.51
CA GLU A 72 5.78 -36.80 5.65
C GLU A 72 6.40 -36.53 4.28
N SER A 73 6.37 -37.50 3.37
CA SER A 73 6.88 -37.33 2.01
C SER A 73 6.13 -36.25 1.23
N GLN A 74 4.79 -36.20 1.37
CA GLN A 74 3.97 -35.13 0.80
C GLN A 74 4.33 -33.78 1.38
N PHE A 75 4.42 -33.66 2.70
CA PHE A 75 4.81 -32.41 3.36
C PHE A 75 6.19 -31.92 2.89
N LEU A 76 7.18 -32.79 2.84
CA LEU A 76 8.53 -32.45 2.37
C LEU A 76 8.56 -32.05 0.89
N SER A 77 7.65 -32.61 0.07
CA SER A 77 7.54 -32.20 -1.33
C SER A 77 7.02 -30.76 -1.48
N LEU A 78 6.22 -30.27 -0.53
CA LEU A 78 5.72 -28.88 -0.52
C LEU A 78 6.80 -27.87 -0.12
N LEU A 79 7.86 -28.31 0.56
CA LEU A 79 9.00 -27.47 0.96
C LEU A 79 10.02 -27.26 -0.15
N LYS A 80 9.85 -27.92 -1.29
CA LYS A 80 10.71 -27.68 -2.45
C LYS A 80 10.38 -26.31 -3.01
N SER A 81 11.35 -25.41 -2.95
CA SER A 81 11.26 -24.09 -3.57
C SER A 81 10.89 -24.24 -5.05
N PRO A 82 9.95 -23.42 -5.57
CA PRO A 82 9.78 -23.30 -7.00
C PRO A 82 11.13 -22.91 -7.63
N ASP A 83 11.39 -23.37 -8.86
CA ASP A 83 12.56 -22.90 -9.60
C ASP A 83 12.35 -21.43 -9.95
N THR A 84 12.96 -20.53 -9.18
CA THR A 84 12.90 -19.09 -9.37
C THR A 84 14.08 -18.56 -10.18
N ALA A 85 15.05 -19.41 -10.53
CA ALA A 85 16.28 -19.01 -11.21
C ALA A 85 16.04 -18.46 -12.63
N ASP A 86 14.89 -18.79 -13.23
CA ASP A 86 14.50 -18.35 -14.56
C ASP A 86 13.84 -16.95 -14.61
N TYR A 87 13.66 -16.26 -13.47
CA TYR A 87 13.06 -14.93 -13.48
C TYR A 87 13.99 -13.88 -14.11
N LYS A 88 13.73 -13.53 -15.38
CA LYS A 88 14.50 -12.54 -16.14
C LYS A 88 14.19 -11.07 -15.78
N GLY A 89 13.34 -10.84 -14.77
CA GLY A 89 12.91 -9.52 -14.34
C GLY A 89 11.56 -9.09 -14.89
N ARG A 90 10.94 -8.10 -14.23
CA ARG A 90 9.54 -7.73 -14.49
C ARG A 90 9.27 -7.26 -15.92
N ALA A 91 10.25 -6.66 -16.59
CA ALA A 91 10.12 -6.25 -17.99
C ALA A 91 9.88 -7.42 -18.97
N HIS A 92 10.32 -8.64 -18.62
CA HIS A 92 10.04 -9.85 -19.40
C HIS A 92 8.69 -10.48 -19.05
N ALA A 93 8.21 -10.27 -17.82
CA ALA A 93 6.99 -10.88 -17.30
C ALA A 93 5.73 -10.02 -17.51
N LEU A 94 5.89 -8.70 -17.58
CA LEU A 94 4.79 -7.74 -17.67
C LEU A 94 4.68 -7.13 -19.07
N THR A 95 3.46 -6.71 -19.41
CA THR A 95 3.14 -6.01 -20.67
C THR A 95 2.24 -4.82 -20.38
N LEU A 96 2.33 -3.76 -21.19
CA LEU A 96 1.46 -2.58 -21.07
C LEU A 96 0.06 -2.87 -21.61
N LYS A 97 -0.74 -3.62 -20.84
CA LYS A 97 -2.12 -3.99 -21.22
C LYS A 97 -3.12 -2.88 -20.92
N SER A 98 -3.08 -2.32 -19.71
CA SER A 98 -4.05 -1.36 -19.22
C SER A 98 -3.41 -0.45 -18.17
N LEU A 99 -3.65 0.85 -18.27
CA LEU A 99 -3.33 1.81 -17.22
C LEU A 99 -4.49 1.76 -16.21
N LYS A 100 -4.35 1.04 -15.08
CA LYS A 100 -5.46 0.74 -14.16
C LYS A 100 -5.89 1.94 -13.32
N GLU A 101 -4.91 2.72 -12.85
CA GLU A 101 -5.13 3.85 -11.97
C GLU A 101 -4.42 5.12 -12.45
N PHE A 102 -5.00 6.27 -12.13
CA PHE A 102 -4.43 7.56 -12.50
C PHE A 102 -4.58 8.59 -11.37
N TRP A 103 -3.48 9.23 -11.02
CA TRP A 103 -3.40 10.21 -9.94
C TRP A 103 -3.42 11.63 -10.48
N LEU A 104 -4.31 12.46 -9.95
CA LEU A 104 -4.49 13.86 -10.33
C LEU A 104 -4.14 14.76 -9.14
N HIS A 105 -2.97 15.39 -9.16
CA HIS A 105 -2.61 16.43 -8.19
C HIS A 105 -3.10 17.79 -8.70
N ILE A 106 -4.37 18.10 -8.46
CA ILE A 106 -5.07 19.15 -9.22
C ILE A 106 -4.69 20.58 -8.82
N THR A 107 -4.08 20.77 -7.65
CA THR A 107 -3.66 22.09 -7.17
C THR A 107 -2.58 21.95 -6.11
N ASP A 108 -1.66 22.91 -6.03
CA ASP A 108 -0.77 23.05 -4.88
C ASP A 108 -1.39 23.88 -3.76
N LYS A 109 -2.53 24.53 -3.98
CA LYS A 109 -3.18 25.36 -2.97
C LYS A 109 -3.71 24.47 -1.85
N CYS A 110 -3.41 24.83 -0.61
CA CYS A 110 -3.89 24.14 0.57
C CYS A 110 -4.29 25.16 1.65
N ASN A 111 -5.34 24.86 2.41
CA ASN A 111 -5.73 25.61 3.60
C ASN A 111 -4.85 25.30 4.83
N LEU A 112 -3.87 24.40 4.71
CA LEU A 112 -2.88 24.05 5.73
C LEU A 112 -1.44 24.19 5.18
N ALA A 113 -0.45 24.15 6.06
CA ALA A 113 0.98 24.14 5.69
C ALA A 113 1.74 23.10 6.52
N CYS A 114 1.33 21.82 6.40
CA CYS A 114 1.80 20.73 7.27
C CYS A 114 3.33 20.57 7.23
N ARG A 115 3.97 20.32 8.38
CA ARG A 115 5.42 20.22 8.55
C ARG A 115 6.05 19.06 7.80
N HIS A 116 5.29 18.02 7.50
CA HIS A 116 5.76 16.83 6.80
C HIS A 116 5.25 16.77 5.34
N CYS A 117 4.70 17.86 4.81
CA CYS A 117 4.10 17.87 3.48
C CYS A 117 5.16 17.60 2.39
N LEU A 118 4.87 16.57 1.59
CA LEU A 118 5.68 16.11 0.47
C LEU A 118 5.92 17.21 -0.58
N PHE A 119 4.86 17.92 -0.94
CA PHE A 119 4.83 18.92 -2.03
C PHE A 119 5.06 20.34 -1.54
N SER A 120 5.25 20.54 -0.23
CA SER A 120 5.35 21.86 0.37
C SER A 120 4.17 22.81 0.06
N CYS A 121 2.97 22.26 -0.18
CA CYS A 121 1.74 23.03 -0.42
C CYS A 121 1.38 23.96 0.76
N SER A 122 0.71 25.07 0.46
CA SER A 122 0.19 26.02 1.44
C SER A 122 -0.89 26.94 0.85
N SER A 123 -1.35 27.93 1.60
CA SER A 123 -2.22 28.98 1.05
C SER A 123 -1.49 29.94 0.11
N LYS A 124 -0.14 29.93 0.12
CA LYS A 124 0.72 30.78 -0.71
C LYS A 124 1.09 30.17 -2.05
N THR A 125 0.90 28.86 -2.23
CA THR A 125 1.10 28.18 -3.50
C THR A 125 -0.13 28.35 -4.39
N SER A 126 0.08 28.41 -5.71
CA SER A 126 -0.98 28.84 -6.64
C SER A 126 -1.17 27.96 -7.88
N ARG A 127 -0.23 27.06 -8.21
CA ARG A 127 -0.38 26.17 -9.38
C ARG A 127 -1.64 25.34 -9.23
N THR A 128 -2.49 25.39 -10.24
CA THR A 128 -3.82 24.77 -10.25
C THR A 128 -4.10 24.39 -11.70
N MET A 129 -4.49 23.14 -11.92
CA MET A 129 -4.91 22.68 -13.25
C MET A 129 -6.19 23.39 -13.65
N ASP A 130 -6.34 23.75 -14.92
CA ASP A 130 -7.64 24.12 -15.43
C ASP A 130 -8.51 22.87 -15.66
N PHE A 131 -9.82 23.09 -15.75
CA PHE A 131 -10.78 22.02 -15.95
C PHE A 131 -10.62 21.31 -17.30
N ASP A 132 -10.14 22.01 -18.34
CA ASP A 132 -9.99 21.46 -19.69
C ASP A 132 -8.84 20.45 -19.76
N MET A 133 -7.71 20.74 -19.10
CA MET A 133 -6.59 19.82 -18.95
C MET A 133 -7.00 18.56 -18.20
N ILE A 134 -7.75 18.70 -17.11
CA ILE A 134 -8.26 17.56 -16.34
C ILE A 134 -9.19 16.72 -17.23
N THR A 135 -10.13 17.36 -17.92
CA THR A 135 -11.10 16.69 -18.80
C THR A 135 -10.40 15.90 -19.91
N ALA A 136 -9.45 16.54 -20.61
CA ALA A 136 -8.69 15.91 -21.69
C ALA A 136 -7.85 14.73 -21.19
N THR A 137 -7.28 14.83 -19.98
CA THR A 137 -6.43 13.77 -19.44
C THR A 137 -7.25 12.61 -18.89
N VAL A 138 -8.36 12.88 -18.20
CA VAL A 138 -9.29 11.84 -17.72
C VAL A 138 -9.83 11.02 -18.89
N PHE A 139 -10.23 11.68 -19.98
CA PHE A 139 -10.67 11.00 -21.20
C PHE A 139 -9.59 10.05 -21.75
N GLN A 140 -8.33 10.52 -21.86
CA GLN A 140 -7.23 9.70 -22.34
C GLN A 140 -6.92 8.53 -21.40
N ALA A 141 -6.84 8.77 -20.09
CA ALA A 141 -6.56 7.75 -19.09
C ALA A 141 -7.65 6.67 -19.09
N TYR A 142 -8.92 7.08 -19.13
CA TYR A 142 -10.05 6.17 -19.25
C TYR A 142 -9.96 5.27 -20.50
N GLY A 143 -9.59 5.86 -21.65
CA GLY A 143 -9.35 5.15 -22.91
C GLY A 143 -8.18 4.14 -22.84
N LEU A 144 -7.21 4.36 -21.96
CA LEU A 144 -6.12 3.42 -21.67
C LEU A 144 -6.48 2.35 -20.63
N GLY A 145 -7.73 2.35 -20.15
CA GLY A 145 -8.27 1.36 -19.21
C GLY A 145 -8.29 1.81 -17.75
N THR A 146 -8.10 3.10 -17.47
CA THR A 146 -8.17 3.60 -16.08
C THR A 146 -9.59 3.47 -15.54
N ARG A 147 -9.69 2.86 -14.35
CA ARG A 147 -10.95 2.69 -13.62
C ARG A 147 -10.88 3.21 -12.19
N ILE A 148 -9.71 3.59 -11.71
CA ILE A 148 -9.55 4.21 -10.40
C ILE A 148 -8.84 5.55 -10.60
N PHE A 149 -9.53 6.64 -10.25
CA PHE A 149 -8.96 7.97 -10.24
C PHE A 149 -8.70 8.40 -8.80
N TYR A 150 -7.48 8.85 -8.54
CA TYR A 150 -7.11 9.46 -7.27
C TYR A 150 -7.06 10.97 -7.44
N LEU A 151 -7.86 11.68 -6.66
CA LEU A 151 -7.88 13.13 -6.62
C LEU A 151 -7.13 13.60 -5.37
N THR A 152 -6.02 14.28 -5.59
CA THR A 152 -5.13 14.78 -4.54
C THR A 152 -4.67 16.21 -4.86
N GLY A 153 -3.68 16.72 -4.13
CA GLY A 153 -3.17 18.07 -4.25
C GLY A 153 -2.61 18.58 -2.93
N GLY A 154 -2.51 19.89 -2.83
CA GLY A 154 -2.53 20.57 -1.54
C GLY A 154 -3.81 20.20 -0.79
N GLU A 155 -4.95 20.78 -1.17
CA GLU A 155 -6.28 20.33 -0.73
C GLU A 155 -7.24 20.32 -1.93
N PRO A 156 -7.71 19.16 -2.42
CA PRO A 156 -8.57 19.14 -3.61
C PRO A 156 -9.88 19.90 -3.41
N LEU A 157 -10.44 19.95 -2.19
CA LEU A 157 -11.69 20.66 -1.92
C LEU A 157 -11.57 22.20 -2.06
N VAL A 158 -10.37 22.77 -2.14
CA VAL A 158 -10.19 24.21 -2.44
C VAL A 158 -10.19 24.53 -3.94
N HIS A 159 -10.20 23.52 -4.80
CA HIS A 159 -10.15 23.72 -6.25
C HIS A 159 -11.48 24.34 -6.74
N PRO A 160 -11.46 25.41 -7.57
CA PRO A 160 -12.69 26.10 -7.99
C PRO A 160 -13.66 25.19 -8.74
N ASP A 161 -13.13 24.26 -9.55
CA ASP A 161 -13.92 23.28 -10.30
C ASP A 161 -14.04 21.90 -9.62
N PHE A 162 -13.74 21.78 -8.32
CA PHE A 162 -13.75 20.49 -7.58
C PHE A 162 -15.02 19.66 -7.85
N GLN A 163 -16.19 20.29 -7.75
CA GLN A 163 -17.47 19.61 -7.97
C GLN A 163 -17.65 19.15 -9.43
N LYS A 164 -17.18 19.94 -10.40
CA LYS A 164 -17.24 19.57 -11.83
C LYS A 164 -16.33 18.39 -12.11
N ILE A 165 -15.13 18.36 -11.53
CA ILE A 165 -14.17 17.25 -11.67
C ILE A 165 -14.75 15.94 -11.13
N CYS A 166 -15.35 15.98 -9.94
CA CYS A 166 -15.97 14.78 -9.36
C CYS A 166 -17.14 14.27 -10.23
N ARG A 167 -17.97 15.18 -10.77
CA ARG A 167 -19.06 14.82 -11.68
C ARG A 167 -18.57 14.27 -13.01
N LEU A 168 -17.53 14.86 -13.58
CA LEU A 168 -16.87 14.36 -14.79
C LEU A 168 -16.50 12.89 -14.59
N ILE A 169 -15.73 12.58 -13.55
CA ILE A 169 -15.25 11.21 -13.31
C ILE A 169 -16.41 10.25 -13.02
N LEU A 170 -17.27 10.58 -12.06
CA LEU A 170 -18.28 9.62 -11.59
C LEU A 170 -19.52 9.53 -12.48
N ASN A 171 -19.95 10.61 -13.13
CA ASN A 171 -21.18 10.61 -13.93
C ASN A 171 -20.92 10.29 -15.41
N GLU A 172 -19.82 10.77 -15.99
CA GLU A 172 -19.51 10.51 -17.40
C GLU A 172 -18.82 9.15 -17.62
N TYR A 173 -18.15 8.62 -16.60
CA TYR A 173 -17.48 7.31 -16.63
C TYR A 173 -18.03 6.37 -15.54
N PRO A 174 -19.15 5.66 -15.81
CA PRO A 174 -19.96 4.99 -14.79
C PRO A 174 -19.32 3.74 -14.15
N ASP A 175 -18.25 3.21 -14.71
CA ASP A 175 -17.48 2.06 -14.21
C ASP A 175 -16.19 2.48 -13.47
N THR A 176 -16.06 3.78 -13.15
CA THR A 176 -14.90 4.31 -12.42
C THR A 176 -15.17 4.48 -10.93
N LEU A 177 -14.10 4.35 -10.14
CA LEU A 177 -14.03 4.72 -8.73
C LEU A 177 -13.25 6.03 -8.58
N LEU A 178 -13.67 6.88 -7.65
CA LEU A 178 -13.01 8.13 -7.29
C LEU A 178 -12.56 8.08 -5.83
N VAL A 179 -11.26 8.20 -5.61
CA VAL A 179 -10.65 8.30 -4.28
C VAL A 179 -10.17 9.72 -4.06
N ILE A 180 -10.69 10.42 -3.06
CA ILE A 180 -10.33 11.81 -2.74
C ILE A 180 -9.48 11.83 -1.47
N LEU A 181 -8.25 12.35 -1.59
CA LEU A 181 -7.34 12.55 -0.46
C LEU A 181 -7.54 13.98 0.08
N THR A 182 -8.02 14.12 1.31
CA THR A 182 -8.38 15.42 1.90
C THR A 182 -7.89 15.55 3.33
N ASN A 183 -7.60 16.78 3.78
CA ASN A 183 -7.38 17.09 5.19
C ASN A 183 -8.68 17.12 6.02
N GLY A 184 -9.84 16.98 5.39
CA GLY A 184 -11.13 16.80 6.05
C GLY A 184 -11.82 18.08 6.53
N ILE A 185 -11.11 19.21 6.60
CA ILE A 185 -11.62 20.47 7.17
C ILE A 185 -12.82 21.01 6.38
N LEU A 186 -12.84 20.82 5.06
CA LEU A 186 -13.88 21.36 4.18
C LEU A 186 -15.02 20.37 3.92
N ILE A 187 -14.98 19.17 4.49
CA ILE A 187 -16.04 18.15 4.31
C ILE A 187 -17.43 18.68 4.68
N PRO A 188 -17.64 19.40 5.80
CA PRO A 188 -18.97 19.91 6.14
C PRO A 188 -19.57 20.81 5.06
N ALA A 189 -18.75 21.63 4.38
CA ALA A 189 -19.20 22.51 3.30
C ALA A 189 -19.54 21.76 2.01
N HIS A 190 -18.97 20.57 1.80
CA HIS A 190 -19.16 19.74 0.60
C HIS A 190 -20.08 18.53 0.83
N LEU A 191 -20.56 18.28 2.05
CA LEU A 191 -21.35 17.09 2.37
C LEU A 191 -22.61 16.94 1.50
N ALA A 192 -23.37 18.03 1.31
CA ALA A 192 -24.56 18.01 0.48
C ALA A 192 -24.23 17.63 -0.97
N PHE A 193 -23.09 18.12 -1.48
CA PHE A 193 -22.60 17.76 -2.81
C PHE A 193 -22.18 16.29 -2.88
N PHE A 194 -21.42 15.78 -1.90
CA PHE A 194 -21.01 14.37 -1.89
C PHE A 194 -22.21 13.42 -1.90
N LYS A 195 -23.28 13.76 -1.19
CA LYS A 195 -24.54 12.99 -1.21
C LYS A 195 -25.25 12.97 -2.57
N THR A 196 -24.88 13.83 -3.50
CA THR A 196 -25.40 13.81 -4.89
C THR A 196 -24.61 12.89 -5.82
N LEU A 197 -23.46 12.38 -5.37
CA LEU A 197 -22.60 11.48 -6.13
C LEU A 197 -22.96 10.01 -5.83
N PRO A 198 -22.60 9.08 -6.72
CA PRO A 198 -22.71 7.64 -6.46
C PRO A 198 -21.77 7.23 -5.32
N CYS A 199 -22.28 7.20 -4.08
CA CYS A 199 -21.50 6.98 -2.87
C CYS A 199 -20.74 5.65 -2.88
N GLU A 200 -21.28 4.62 -3.54
CA GLU A 200 -20.63 3.31 -3.69
C GLU A 200 -19.37 3.34 -4.57
N ARG A 201 -19.15 4.44 -5.29
CA ARG A 201 -17.96 4.68 -6.13
C ARG A 201 -17.09 5.84 -5.62
N LEU A 202 -17.45 6.44 -4.49
CA LEU A 202 -16.74 7.58 -3.88
C LEU A 202 -16.09 7.17 -2.56
N PHE A 203 -14.77 7.35 -2.49
CA PHE A 203 -13.97 7.04 -1.30
C PHE A 203 -13.28 8.31 -0.81
N LEU A 204 -13.36 8.57 0.49
CA LEU A 204 -12.63 9.67 1.13
C LEU A 204 -11.48 9.10 1.97
N GLN A 205 -10.24 9.47 1.64
CA GLN A 205 -9.10 9.25 2.53
C GLN A 205 -8.85 10.55 3.29
N VAL A 206 -9.25 10.58 4.57
CA VAL A 206 -9.15 11.76 5.43
C VAL A 206 -7.89 11.69 6.25
N SER A 207 -7.08 12.75 6.17
CA SER A 207 -5.78 12.79 6.84
C SER A 207 -5.88 13.31 8.27
N LEU A 208 -5.38 12.54 9.24
CA LEU A 208 -5.30 12.89 10.66
C LEU A 208 -4.07 12.22 11.28
N ASP A 209 -3.15 12.99 11.88
CA ASP A 209 -1.82 12.48 12.26
C ASP A 209 -1.65 12.26 13.77
N GLY A 210 -2.68 11.78 14.44
CA GLY A 210 -2.69 11.52 15.87
C GLY A 210 -3.75 12.34 16.62
N LEU A 211 -3.59 12.38 17.94
CA LEU A 211 -4.43 13.18 18.85
C LEU A 211 -4.18 14.68 18.66
N GLU A 212 -5.06 15.51 19.23
CA GLU A 212 -5.12 16.96 19.03
C GLU A 212 -3.75 17.66 19.06
N GLU A 213 -2.99 17.49 20.16
CA GLU A 213 -1.68 18.12 20.31
C GLU A 213 -0.70 17.74 19.18
N THR A 214 -0.66 16.45 18.84
CA THR A 214 0.30 15.92 17.86
C THR A 214 -0.10 16.27 16.45
N ASN A 215 -1.38 16.13 16.12
CA ASN A 215 -1.93 16.53 14.84
C ASN A 215 -1.74 18.03 14.61
N ASP A 216 -2.06 18.87 15.59
CA ASP A 216 -1.94 20.33 15.44
C ASP A 216 -0.48 20.78 15.34
N ARG A 217 0.45 20.08 16.02
CA ARG A 217 1.90 20.30 15.85
C ARG A 217 2.33 20.02 14.41
N LEU A 218 1.83 18.94 13.80
CA LEU A 218 2.20 18.51 12.45
C LEU A 218 1.46 19.26 11.34
N ARG A 219 0.17 19.56 11.52
CA ARG A 219 -0.74 20.08 10.48
C ARG A 219 -1.13 21.54 10.65
N GLY A 220 -0.97 22.10 11.86
CA GLY A 220 -1.31 23.48 12.22
C GLY A 220 -2.41 23.55 13.28
N THR A 221 -2.38 24.62 14.09
CA THR A 221 -3.31 24.81 15.21
C THR A 221 -4.78 24.80 14.80
N GLY A 222 -5.59 24.06 15.56
CA GLY A 222 -7.02 23.85 15.35
C GLY A 222 -7.34 22.93 14.17
N ALA A 223 -6.35 22.24 13.57
CA ALA A 223 -6.60 21.32 12.47
C ALA A 223 -7.36 20.08 12.97
N PHE A 224 -7.00 19.53 14.13
CA PHE A 224 -7.65 18.34 14.68
C PHE A 224 -9.14 18.57 14.87
N ALA A 225 -9.52 19.61 15.62
CA ALA A 225 -10.91 19.93 15.90
C ALA A 225 -11.74 20.16 14.62
N LYS A 226 -11.15 20.78 13.59
CA LYS A 226 -11.82 21.00 12.31
C LYS A 226 -11.98 19.71 11.50
N THR A 227 -10.95 18.88 11.46
CA THR A 227 -10.98 17.59 10.75
C THR A 227 -11.95 16.63 11.43
N THR A 228 -11.95 16.51 12.76
CA THR A 228 -12.90 15.65 13.49
C THR A 228 -14.34 16.15 13.40
N ALA A 229 -14.57 17.47 13.35
CA ALA A 229 -15.87 18.01 12.99
C ALA A 229 -16.31 17.57 11.58
N GLY A 230 -15.38 17.52 10.62
CA GLY A 230 -15.62 16.94 9.30
C GLY A 230 -16.02 15.47 9.35
N LEU A 231 -15.23 14.63 10.04
CA LEU A 231 -15.51 13.21 10.24
C LEU A 231 -16.88 12.97 10.89
N ALA A 232 -17.22 13.76 11.92
CA ALA A 232 -18.52 13.66 12.59
C ALA A 232 -19.70 13.88 11.63
N THR A 233 -19.55 14.72 10.59
CA THR A 233 -20.61 14.94 9.60
C THR A 233 -20.77 13.80 8.59
N LEU A 234 -19.75 12.94 8.43
CA LEU A 234 -19.82 11.74 7.59
C LEU A 234 -20.50 10.57 8.32
N LYS A 235 -20.60 10.62 9.65
CA LYS A 235 -21.21 9.57 10.45
C LYS A 235 -22.66 9.33 10.00
N GLY A 236 -22.98 8.08 9.66
CA GLY A 236 -24.29 7.69 9.12
C GLY A 236 -24.51 8.04 7.64
N SER A 237 -23.50 8.57 6.94
CA SER A 237 -23.50 8.61 5.48
C SER A 237 -23.01 7.28 4.91
N ASN A 238 -23.37 6.98 3.66
CA ASN A 238 -22.88 5.79 2.94
C ASN A 238 -21.54 6.04 2.23
N ILE A 239 -20.82 7.11 2.59
CA ILE A 239 -19.55 7.47 1.95
C ILE A 239 -18.44 6.67 2.63
N ILE A 240 -17.75 5.84 1.86
CA ILE A 240 -16.66 5.02 2.38
C ILE A 240 -15.50 5.92 2.76
N THR A 241 -15.10 5.87 4.02
CA THR A 241 -14.08 6.74 4.58
C THR A 241 -12.94 5.93 5.17
N THR A 242 -11.71 6.29 4.82
CA THR A 242 -10.47 5.76 5.40
C THR A 242 -9.79 6.87 6.18
N LEU A 243 -9.42 6.62 7.43
CA LEU A 243 -8.61 7.55 8.22
C LEU A 243 -7.13 7.25 7.94
N SER A 244 -6.39 8.25 7.48
CA SER A 244 -4.99 8.10 7.08
C SER A 244 -4.07 8.90 7.99
N MET A 245 -3.04 8.25 8.51
CA MET A 245 -2.00 8.84 9.34
C MET A 245 -0.65 8.73 8.64
N VAL A 246 0.06 9.84 8.48
CA VAL A 246 1.48 9.79 8.11
C VAL A 246 2.28 9.42 9.35
N VAL A 247 2.93 8.26 9.34
CA VAL A 247 3.71 7.75 10.47
C VAL A 247 5.00 8.55 10.59
N HIS A 248 5.04 9.38 11.62
CA HIS A 248 6.11 10.32 11.97
C HIS A 248 6.75 9.90 13.30
N PRO A 249 8.03 10.24 13.56
CA PRO A 249 8.65 10.11 14.88
C PRO A 249 7.85 10.70 16.05
N ASP A 250 6.93 11.61 15.74
CA ASP A 250 6.14 12.37 16.72
C ASP A 250 4.85 11.65 17.12
N ASN A 251 4.40 10.67 16.32
CA ASN A 251 3.04 10.15 16.42
C ASN A 251 2.93 8.62 16.29
N PHE A 252 3.99 7.90 15.90
CA PHE A 252 3.93 6.45 15.66
C PHE A 252 3.42 5.64 16.87
N HIS A 253 3.68 6.10 18.09
CA HIS A 253 3.15 5.51 19.33
C HIS A 253 1.63 5.70 19.51
N GLN A 254 0.97 6.48 18.65
CA GLN A 254 -0.47 6.76 18.66
C GLN A 254 -1.25 5.97 17.59
N MET A 255 -0.64 4.97 16.94
CA MET A 255 -1.33 4.15 15.93
C MET A 255 -2.62 3.53 16.51
N THR A 256 -2.57 2.92 17.69
CA THR A 256 -3.77 2.41 18.39
C THR A 256 -4.84 3.51 18.59
N LYS A 257 -4.44 4.74 18.88
CA LYS A 257 -5.37 5.89 19.00
C LYS A 257 -6.07 6.24 17.69
N MET A 258 -5.46 5.98 16.54
CA MET A 258 -6.12 6.14 15.25
C MET A 258 -7.24 5.13 15.06
N VAL A 259 -7.08 3.91 15.58
CA VAL A 259 -8.13 2.90 15.60
C VAL A 259 -9.28 3.34 16.49
N GLU A 260 -9.00 3.84 17.71
CA GLU A 260 -10.02 4.39 18.62
C GLU A 260 -10.85 5.49 17.94
N LEU A 261 -10.18 6.45 17.29
CA LEU A 261 -10.85 7.51 16.53
C LEU A 261 -11.64 6.95 15.34
N GLY A 262 -11.10 5.95 14.65
CA GLY A 262 -11.79 5.24 13.57
C GLY A 262 -13.12 4.65 14.03
N VAL A 263 -13.14 4.01 15.19
CA VAL A 263 -14.36 3.46 15.82
C VAL A 263 -15.32 4.57 16.22
N GLU A 264 -14.83 5.62 16.88
CA GLU A 264 -15.63 6.76 17.34
C GLU A 264 -16.42 7.42 16.21
N PHE A 265 -15.74 7.66 15.07
CA PHE A 265 -16.32 8.30 13.89
C PHE A 265 -16.95 7.31 12.90
N SER A 266 -16.97 6.01 13.19
CA SER A 266 -17.54 4.96 12.33
C SER A 266 -16.89 4.92 10.94
N ILE A 267 -15.57 5.01 10.91
CA ILE A 267 -14.72 4.92 9.71
C ILE A 267 -14.64 3.46 9.23
N ASN A 268 -14.39 3.24 7.93
CA ASN A 268 -14.36 1.90 7.34
C ASN A 268 -12.98 1.24 7.42
N ALA A 269 -11.90 2.02 7.37
CA ALA A 269 -10.54 1.51 7.42
C ALA A 269 -9.55 2.54 7.97
N ILE A 270 -8.41 2.04 8.44
CA ILE A 270 -7.23 2.84 8.78
C ILE A 270 -6.13 2.59 7.75
N HIS A 271 -5.46 3.66 7.35
CA HIS A 271 -4.25 3.62 6.53
C HIS A 271 -3.08 4.28 7.26
N TYR A 272 -1.99 3.55 7.43
CA TYR A 272 -0.72 4.11 7.89
C TYR A 272 0.20 4.36 6.71
N MET A 273 0.39 5.64 6.40
CA MET A 273 1.26 6.08 5.32
C MET A 273 2.68 6.26 5.85
N TRP A 274 3.64 5.56 5.23
CA TRP A 274 5.05 5.69 5.61
C TRP A 274 5.60 7.06 5.19
N LEU A 275 6.29 7.74 6.11
CA LEU A 275 6.85 9.06 5.86
C LEU A 275 7.92 9.02 4.75
N LEU A 276 7.71 9.82 3.71
CA LEU A 276 8.73 10.12 2.71
C LEU A 276 9.54 11.33 3.18
N THR A 277 10.84 11.15 3.40
CA THR A 277 11.78 12.18 3.91
C THR A 277 12.17 13.18 2.82
N THR A 278 11.20 13.96 2.35
CA THR A 278 11.40 14.98 1.32
C THR A 278 10.40 16.12 1.51
N GLY A 279 10.45 17.14 0.65
CA GLY A 279 9.70 18.38 0.86
C GLY A 279 10.04 18.99 2.22
N ARG A 280 9.03 19.32 3.03
CA ARG A 280 9.25 19.85 4.39
C ARG A 280 9.71 18.81 5.41
N ALA A 281 9.63 17.52 5.10
CA ALA A 281 10.14 16.43 5.93
C ALA A 281 11.59 16.01 5.60
N SER A 282 12.32 16.77 4.76
CA SER A 282 13.64 16.37 4.26
C SER A 282 14.69 16.06 5.34
N ALA A 283 14.57 16.68 6.52
CA ALA A 283 15.48 16.48 7.64
C ALA A 283 14.94 15.52 8.72
N GLN A 284 13.79 14.90 8.51
CA GLN A 284 13.18 14.03 9.52
C GLN A 284 13.82 12.64 9.52
N PRO A 285 14.13 12.07 10.70
CA PRO A 285 14.59 10.69 10.78
C PRO A 285 13.44 9.71 10.49
N ALA A 286 13.79 8.54 9.94
CA ALA A 286 12.85 7.44 9.85
C ALA A 286 12.59 6.84 11.23
N VAL A 287 11.37 6.36 11.48
CA VAL A 287 11.06 5.56 12.67
C VAL A 287 11.74 4.19 12.52
N PRO A 288 12.45 3.68 13.54
CA PRO A 288 13.02 2.34 13.49
C PRO A 288 11.93 1.28 13.24
N MET A 289 12.14 0.42 12.25
CA MET A 289 11.14 -0.57 11.84
C MET A 289 10.69 -1.49 12.99
N ALA A 290 11.62 -1.91 13.85
CA ALA A 290 11.30 -2.77 14.99
C ALA A 290 10.31 -2.12 15.97
N GLU A 291 10.47 -0.82 16.24
CA GLU A 291 9.54 -0.08 17.10
C GLU A 291 8.19 0.10 16.41
N LEU A 292 8.22 0.47 15.12
CA LEU A 292 7.02 0.68 14.32
C LEU A 292 6.15 -0.58 14.23
N PHE A 293 6.76 -1.76 14.07
CA PHE A 293 6.02 -3.02 14.00
C PHE A 293 5.29 -3.35 15.30
N ASN A 294 5.87 -3.05 16.46
CA ASN A 294 5.18 -3.30 17.75
C ASN A 294 3.87 -2.51 17.82
N TYR A 295 3.90 -1.22 17.53
CA TYR A 295 2.69 -0.38 17.52
C TYR A 295 1.70 -0.76 16.41
N LEU A 296 2.20 -1.23 15.26
CA LEU A 296 1.34 -1.72 14.18
C LEU A 296 0.59 -3.00 14.58
N ILE A 297 1.25 -3.93 15.28
CA ILE A 297 0.63 -5.15 15.80
C ILE A 297 -0.43 -4.80 16.84
N GLU A 298 -0.10 -3.94 17.81
CA GLU A 298 -1.07 -3.47 18.82
C GLU A 298 -2.28 -2.80 18.17
N ALA A 299 -2.06 -1.97 17.14
CA ALA A 299 -3.14 -1.35 16.39
C ALA A 299 -3.98 -2.40 15.65
N GLN A 300 -3.37 -3.44 15.08
CA GLN A 300 -4.08 -4.52 14.41
C GLN A 300 -4.93 -5.35 15.38
N ASP A 301 -4.42 -5.67 16.56
CA ASP A 301 -5.18 -6.39 17.58
C ASP A 301 -6.41 -5.58 18.02
N MET A 302 -6.23 -4.28 18.24
CA MET A 302 -7.32 -3.38 18.55
C MET A 302 -8.33 -3.26 17.40
N ALA A 303 -7.85 -3.14 16.16
CA ALA A 303 -8.72 -3.00 14.99
C ALA A 303 -9.57 -4.28 14.78
N ALA A 304 -8.97 -5.45 14.96
CA ALA A 304 -9.67 -6.73 14.90
C ALA A 304 -10.74 -6.86 16.00
N ALA A 305 -10.48 -6.35 17.21
CA ALA A 305 -11.47 -6.34 18.30
C ALA A 305 -12.69 -5.44 18.03
N HIS A 306 -12.62 -4.56 17.03
CA HIS A 306 -13.66 -3.60 16.66
C HIS A 306 -14.16 -3.76 15.21
N ASP A 307 -13.85 -4.88 14.54
CA ASP A 307 -14.20 -5.13 13.14
C ASP A 307 -13.73 -4.04 12.16
N LEU A 308 -12.63 -3.35 12.51
CA LEU A 308 -12.02 -2.32 11.68
C LEU A 308 -10.84 -2.90 10.90
N SER A 309 -10.73 -2.55 9.62
CA SER A 309 -9.59 -3.00 8.80
C SER A 309 -8.42 -2.01 8.84
N ILE A 310 -7.21 -2.55 8.85
CA ILE A 310 -5.98 -1.81 8.54
C ILE A 310 -5.50 -2.28 7.16
N ASP A 311 -5.51 -1.38 6.18
CA ASP A 311 -5.27 -1.76 4.78
C ASP A 311 -3.83 -2.22 4.54
N ASN A 312 -2.85 -1.67 5.27
CA ASN A 312 -1.45 -2.09 5.23
C ASN A 312 -1.31 -3.58 5.55
N ILE A 313 -2.02 -4.06 6.58
CA ILE A 313 -1.98 -5.45 7.02
C ILE A 313 -2.73 -6.34 6.04
N THR A 314 -3.88 -5.90 5.55
CA THR A 314 -4.65 -6.62 4.53
C THR A 314 -3.81 -6.83 3.26
N ASN A 315 -3.12 -5.78 2.80
CA ASN A 315 -2.23 -5.84 1.65
C ASN A 315 -1.00 -6.73 1.90
N LEU A 316 -0.42 -6.67 3.11
CA LEU A 316 0.70 -7.54 3.47
C LEU A 316 0.28 -9.01 3.49
N ALA A 317 -0.87 -9.32 4.11
CA ALA A 317 -1.42 -10.67 4.17
C ALA A 317 -1.68 -11.23 2.76
N ALA A 318 -2.25 -10.43 1.85
CA ALA A 318 -2.45 -10.85 0.46
C ALA A 318 -1.14 -11.23 -0.26
N ARG A 319 -0.02 -10.61 0.11
CA ARG A 319 1.31 -10.95 -0.43
C ARG A 319 1.90 -12.21 0.22
N VAL A 320 1.80 -12.29 1.54
CA VAL A 320 2.30 -13.41 2.35
C VAL A 320 1.51 -14.71 2.13
N PHE A 321 0.25 -14.62 1.70
CA PHE A 321 -0.59 -15.78 1.40
C PHE A 321 -0.90 -15.92 -0.08
N SER A 322 -0.06 -15.33 -0.94
CA SER A 322 -0.15 -15.49 -2.38
C SER A 322 0.17 -16.92 -2.84
N THR A 323 -0.19 -17.26 -4.06
CA THR A 323 0.12 -18.58 -4.64
C THR A 323 1.64 -18.80 -4.68
N PRO A 324 2.14 -19.98 -4.27
CA PRO A 324 3.58 -20.28 -4.33
C PRO A 324 4.19 -19.96 -5.69
N GLY A 325 5.37 -19.32 -5.69
CA GLY A 325 6.04 -18.82 -6.90
C GLY A 325 5.60 -17.42 -7.35
N THR A 326 4.65 -16.78 -6.67
CA THR A 326 4.31 -15.37 -6.93
C THR A 326 5.45 -14.46 -6.50
N LYS A 327 5.94 -13.63 -7.42
CA LYS A 327 7.00 -12.65 -7.16
C LYS A 327 6.44 -11.23 -7.14
N TYR A 328 6.57 -10.55 -6.01
CA TYR A 328 6.26 -9.13 -5.87
C TYR A 328 7.50 -8.28 -6.15
N ASP A 329 7.68 -7.89 -7.41
CA ASP A 329 8.84 -7.14 -7.89
C ASP A 329 8.51 -5.64 -8.07
N LEU A 330 8.91 -4.85 -7.07
CA LEU A 330 8.65 -3.39 -6.98
C LEU A 330 7.14 -3.06 -7.04
N GLY A 331 6.82 -1.79 -7.29
CA GLY A 331 5.44 -1.29 -7.41
C GLY A 331 4.94 -1.19 -8.85
N ASN A 332 3.68 -0.80 -9.01
CA ASN A 332 2.98 -0.62 -10.30
C ASN A 332 3.31 0.69 -11.03
N ALA A 333 4.09 1.59 -10.42
CA ALA A 333 4.48 2.88 -10.99
C ALA A 333 5.10 2.72 -12.38
N GLY A 334 4.54 3.45 -13.35
CA GLY A 334 4.96 3.40 -14.75
C GLY A 334 4.51 2.17 -15.55
N TRP A 335 3.86 1.19 -14.91
CA TRP A 335 3.22 0.05 -15.57
C TRP A 335 1.72 0.25 -15.67
N GLU A 336 1.04 0.29 -14.53
CA GLU A 336 -0.42 0.34 -14.42
C GLU A 336 -0.89 1.62 -13.69
N SER A 337 0.05 2.49 -13.32
CA SER A 337 -0.18 3.73 -12.56
C SER A 337 0.69 4.85 -13.08
N LEU A 338 0.11 6.05 -13.18
CA LEU A 338 0.77 7.31 -13.53
C LEU A 338 0.14 8.46 -12.73
N ALA A 339 0.83 9.60 -12.67
CA ALA A 339 0.34 10.82 -12.06
C ALA A 339 0.47 12.02 -12.99
N LEU A 340 -0.46 12.96 -12.89
CA LEU A 340 -0.39 14.28 -13.51
C LEU A 340 -0.17 15.35 -12.42
N GLY A 341 0.85 16.18 -12.61
CA GLY A 341 1.16 17.34 -11.77
C GLY A 341 0.53 18.63 -12.31
N PRO A 342 0.36 19.67 -11.46
CA PRO A 342 -0.33 20.91 -11.82
C PRO A 342 0.48 21.78 -12.79
N ASP A 343 1.68 21.35 -13.14
CA ASP A 343 2.56 21.87 -14.17
C ASP A 343 2.32 21.25 -15.56
N GLY A 344 1.32 20.35 -15.69
CA GLY A 344 1.00 19.65 -16.93
C GLY A 344 1.95 18.49 -17.24
N MET A 345 2.84 18.13 -16.31
CA MET A 345 3.80 17.04 -16.48
C MET A 345 3.24 15.72 -15.95
N ILE A 346 3.58 14.63 -16.65
CA ILE A 346 3.29 13.27 -16.22
C ILE A 346 4.48 12.72 -15.42
N TYR A 347 4.18 12.01 -14.34
CA TYR A 347 5.14 11.39 -13.43
C TYR A 347 4.80 9.90 -13.21
N PRO A 348 5.76 9.07 -12.79
CA PRO A 348 5.49 7.66 -12.52
C PRO A 348 4.55 7.41 -11.33
N THR A 349 4.53 8.33 -10.37
CA THR A 349 3.73 8.27 -9.13
C THR A 349 3.58 9.69 -8.57
N PRO A 350 2.51 10.01 -7.82
CA PRO A 350 2.36 11.32 -7.17
C PRO A 350 3.57 11.70 -6.31
N ALA A 351 4.26 10.74 -5.70
CA ALA A 351 5.39 11.03 -4.81
C ALA A 351 6.63 11.62 -5.50
N LEU A 352 6.64 11.65 -6.84
CA LEU A 352 7.73 12.18 -7.65
C LEU A 352 7.36 13.50 -8.35
N ILE A 353 6.16 14.04 -8.14
CA ILE A 353 5.79 15.36 -8.69
C ILE A 353 6.82 16.41 -8.23
N ASP A 354 7.12 17.35 -9.12
CA ASP A 354 8.18 18.37 -9.00
C ASP A 354 9.62 17.88 -9.05
N ARG A 355 9.87 16.57 -9.16
CA ARG A 355 11.22 16.04 -9.43
C ARG A 355 11.49 16.01 -10.92
N GLN A 356 12.27 16.98 -11.38
CA GLN A 356 12.56 17.20 -12.82
C GLN A 356 13.15 15.96 -13.50
N GLU A 357 13.99 15.22 -12.79
CA GLU A 357 14.62 13.98 -13.26
C GLU A 357 13.64 12.82 -13.48
N THR A 358 12.38 12.96 -13.02
CA THR A 358 11.34 11.94 -13.13
C THR A 358 10.20 12.33 -14.07
N VAL A 359 10.30 13.47 -14.76
CA VAL A 359 9.29 13.94 -15.71
C VAL A 359 9.23 12.98 -16.90
N CYS A 360 8.07 12.36 -17.10
CA CYS A 360 7.86 11.39 -18.20
C CYS A 360 7.55 12.08 -19.53
N GLY A 361 6.97 13.28 -19.49
CA GLY A 361 6.53 14.07 -20.65
C GLY A 361 5.44 15.08 -20.26
N HIS A 362 5.16 16.04 -21.15
CA HIS A 362 4.07 17.01 -20.96
C HIS A 362 2.77 16.49 -21.58
N VAL A 363 1.64 16.69 -20.91
CA VAL A 363 0.32 16.13 -21.30
C VAL A 363 -0.10 16.43 -22.74
N SER A 364 0.37 17.55 -23.32
CA SER A 364 0.12 17.91 -24.72
C SER A 364 0.69 16.92 -25.75
N GLN A 365 1.61 16.03 -25.35
CA GLN A 365 2.17 14.98 -26.20
C GLN A 365 1.22 13.78 -26.38
N GLY A 366 0.15 13.73 -25.59
CA GLY A 366 -0.76 12.59 -25.50
C GLY A 366 -0.30 11.56 -24.47
N LEU A 367 -1.21 11.18 -23.56
CA LEU A 367 -0.92 10.30 -22.44
C LEU A 367 -0.49 8.91 -22.90
N GLU A 368 -1.08 8.36 -23.97
CA GLU A 368 -0.68 7.06 -24.50
C GLU A 368 0.76 7.08 -25.02
N THR A 369 1.13 8.14 -25.76
CA THR A 369 2.50 8.34 -26.24
C THR A 369 3.49 8.34 -25.08
N ILE A 370 3.19 9.10 -24.03
CA ILE A 370 4.04 9.18 -22.83
C ILE A 370 4.13 7.82 -22.15
N TRP A 371 2.99 7.18 -21.86
CA TRP A 371 2.93 5.91 -21.14
C TRP A 371 3.73 4.80 -21.84
N ARG A 372 3.66 4.75 -23.18
CA ARG A 372 4.34 3.72 -23.96
C ARG A 372 5.81 4.02 -24.20
N ASN A 373 6.13 5.28 -24.52
CA ASN A 373 7.40 5.64 -25.15
C ASN A 373 8.33 6.53 -24.29
N SER A 374 7.91 6.96 -23.10
CA SER A 374 8.77 7.75 -22.23
C SER A 374 10.03 6.97 -21.82
N ASP A 375 11.20 7.58 -22.00
CA ASP A 375 12.49 7.01 -21.59
C ASP A 375 12.55 6.77 -20.08
N VAL A 376 12.03 7.71 -19.27
CA VAL A 376 11.96 7.59 -17.81
C VAL A 376 11.13 6.36 -17.41
N LEU A 377 9.97 6.16 -18.06
CA LEU A 377 9.16 4.97 -17.84
C LEU A 377 9.83 3.71 -18.37
N GLY A 378 10.57 3.77 -19.48
CA GLY A 378 11.37 2.66 -19.99
C GLY A 378 12.42 2.21 -18.98
N THR A 379 13.19 3.14 -18.43
CA THR A 379 14.17 2.88 -17.37
C THR A 379 13.51 2.29 -16.13
N LEU A 380 12.45 2.91 -15.60
CA LEU A 380 11.73 2.41 -14.43
C LEU A 380 11.17 0.99 -14.63
N ARG A 381 10.66 0.68 -15.82
CA ARG A 381 10.11 -0.64 -16.15
C ARG A 381 11.20 -1.71 -16.25
N SER A 382 12.43 -1.33 -16.60
CA SER A 382 13.60 -2.22 -16.65
C SER A 382 14.16 -2.61 -15.28
N LEU A 383 13.86 -1.84 -14.22
CA LEU A 383 14.27 -2.16 -12.84
C LEU A 383 13.56 -3.42 -12.34
N SER A 384 14.28 -4.23 -11.57
CA SER A 384 13.79 -5.50 -11.03
C SER A 384 14.62 -5.95 -9.83
N VAL A 385 13.95 -6.50 -8.81
CA VAL A 385 14.58 -7.24 -7.70
C VAL A 385 14.75 -8.68 -8.17
N LYS A 386 15.95 -9.02 -8.63
CA LYS A 386 16.28 -10.35 -9.16
C LYS A 386 16.45 -11.37 -8.06
#